data_AF-A0A2V9KDG0-F1
#
_entry.id   AF-A0A2V9KDG0-F1
#
_cell.length_a   1.000
_cell.length_b   1.000
_cell.length_c   1.000
_cell.angle_alpha   90.00
_cell.angle_beta   90.00
_cell.angle_gamma   90.00
#
_symmetry.space_group_name_H-M   'P 1'
#
loop_
_entity.id
_entity.type
_entity.pdbx_description
1 polymer ?
#
loop_
_entity_poly.entity_id
_entity_poly.type
_entity_poly.pdbx_seq_one_letter_code
_entity_poly.pdbx_strand_id
1 'polypeptide(L)'
;MRKMLPAFGLTFCLVASFFAAGSRPETKTRDAWDRNAATAYLDQREGWWAEWPTASRDHETFCVSCHTAVPYALARPALGAALAGRAPSAIEQKLLDNVTKRVRLWKEVDPFYKDEKYGANKAVESRGTEAVLNALILSSYSAQSGRLSDNARAAFDNMWALERASGDKKGAWPWLEFQNEPWEANDSEFYGACLAAVAVGMAPDNYRSSPEIQDRLSALRDFLRRESLKQSPINRVVLLWASAKWPGLLAPEQREETKGRHTSGIKERRLRHRPGHAGA
;
A
#
# COMPACT_ATOMS: atom_id res chain seq x y z
N MET A 1 58.59 -18.36 68.23
CA MET A 1 60.02 -18.18 67.89
C MET A 1 60.13 -17.65 66.47
N ARG A 2 60.93 -16.60 66.28
CA ARG A 2 61.14 -15.82 65.05
C ARG A 2 61.73 -16.65 63.90
N LYS A 3 61.39 -16.24 62.66
CA LYS A 3 62.26 -15.85 61.51
C LYS A 3 61.48 -16.14 60.23
N MET A 4 61.52 -15.39 59.13
CA MET A 4 62.12 -14.13 58.69
C MET A 4 61.37 -13.81 57.37
N LEU A 5 61.03 -12.55 57.11
CA LEU A 5 60.64 -12.10 55.77
C LEU A 5 61.86 -12.15 54.83
N PRO A 6 61.62 -12.19 53.51
CA PRO A 6 62.09 -11.05 52.73
C PRO A 6 61.06 -10.51 51.74
N ALA A 7 61.25 -9.22 51.50
CA ALA A 7 60.53 -8.33 50.59
C ALA A 7 60.53 -8.82 49.13
N PHE A 8 59.40 -8.62 48.45
CA PHE A 8 59.37 -8.53 47.00
C PHE A 8 58.83 -7.15 46.61
N GLY A 9 59.65 -6.42 45.85
CA GLY A 9 59.43 -5.03 45.46
C GLY A 9 58.25 -4.87 44.50
N LEU A 10 57.47 -3.83 44.76
CA LEU A 10 56.37 -3.38 43.93
C LEU A 10 56.94 -2.72 42.66
N THR A 11 56.92 -3.44 41.53
CA THR A 11 57.26 -2.85 40.22
C THR A 11 55.99 -2.35 39.56
N PHE A 12 55.85 -1.03 39.49
CA PHE A 12 54.74 -0.33 38.86
C PHE A 12 54.90 -0.38 37.34
N CYS A 13 54.23 -1.31 36.67
CA CYS A 13 54.17 -1.34 35.20
C CYS A 13 53.11 -0.32 34.72
N LEU A 14 53.58 0.80 34.17
CA LEU A 14 52.79 1.72 33.36
C LEU A 14 52.30 1.01 32.09
N VAL A 15 51.04 0.55 32.09
CA VAL A 15 50.38 0.08 30.88
C VAL A 15 49.87 1.30 30.11
N ALA A 16 50.61 1.71 29.09
CA ALA A 16 50.12 2.67 28.09
C ALA A 16 48.97 2.01 27.33
N SER A 17 47.73 2.38 27.68
CA SER A 17 46.54 1.96 26.95
C SER A 17 46.50 2.68 25.60
N PHE A 18 47.03 2.04 24.56
CA PHE A 18 46.72 2.42 23.18
C PHE A 18 45.24 2.14 22.92
N PHE A 19 44.43 3.20 22.87
CA PHE A 19 43.09 3.17 22.29
C PHE A 19 43.21 2.91 20.79
N ALA A 20 43.35 1.64 20.40
CA ALA A 20 42.97 1.21 19.07
C ALA A 20 41.44 1.15 19.04
N ALA A 21 40.81 2.31 18.76
CA ALA A 21 39.45 2.34 18.25
C ALA A 21 39.47 1.63 16.88
N GLY A 22 39.45 0.30 16.91
CA GLY A 22 39.21 -0.52 15.74
C GLY A 22 37.87 -0.09 15.20
N SER A 23 37.89 0.69 14.11
CA SER A 23 36.76 0.86 13.24
C SER A 23 36.31 -0.56 12.93
N ARG A 24 35.16 -0.99 13.46
CA ARG A 24 34.54 -2.24 13.03
C ARG A 24 34.54 -2.14 11.50
N PRO A 25 35.12 -3.12 10.77
CA PRO A 25 34.97 -3.12 9.33
C PRO A 25 33.47 -3.02 9.08
N GLU A 26 33.10 -2.01 8.31
CA GLU A 26 31.73 -1.76 7.91
C GLU A 26 31.20 -3.11 7.44
N THR A 27 30.30 -3.70 8.23
CA THR A 27 29.71 -4.99 7.86
C THR A 27 29.12 -4.72 6.50
N LYS A 28 29.69 -5.33 5.44
CA LYS A 28 29.15 -5.27 4.09
C LYS A 28 27.74 -5.82 4.16
N THR A 29 26.79 -4.98 4.52
CA THR A 29 25.37 -5.28 4.43
C THR A 29 25.02 -4.95 3.01
N ARG A 30 25.09 -6.00 2.19
CA ARG A 30 23.90 -6.52 1.53
C ARG A 30 24.36 -7.72 0.70
N ASP A 31 23.86 -8.90 1.07
CA ASP A 31 23.49 -9.87 0.05
C ASP A 31 22.76 -9.08 -1.05
N ALA A 32 23.30 -9.12 -2.27
CA ALA A 32 22.73 -8.42 -3.40
C ALA A 32 21.26 -8.84 -3.52
N TRP A 33 20.36 -7.87 -3.63
CA TRP A 33 18.94 -8.15 -3.84
C TRP A 33 18.76 -9.11 -5.02
N ASP A 34 18.15 -10.27 -4.76
CA ASP A 34 17.89 -11.28 -5.78
C ASP A 34 16.46 -11.13 -6.32
N ARG A 35 16.36 -10.58 -7.53
CA ARG A 35 15.10 -10.39 -8.25
C ARG A 35 14.39 -11.70 -8.56
N ASN A 36 15.13 -12.75 -8.90
CA ASN A 36 14.55 -14.03 -9.28
C ASN A 36 13.99 -14.72 -8.04
N ALA A 37 14.71 -14.68 -6.92
CA ALA A 37 14.20 -15.17 -5.64
C ALA A 37 12.97 -14.38 -5.18
N ALA A 38 12.95 -13.04 -5.33
CA ALA A 38 11.78 -12.22 -5.01
C ALA A 38 10.57 -12.55 -5.89
N THR A 39 10.80 -12.74 -7.19
CA THR A 39 9.75 -13.11 -8.16
C THR A 39 9.17 -14.50 -7.83
N ALA A 40 10.03 -15.47 -7.59
CA ALA A 40 9.63 -16.83 -7.22
C ALA A 40 8.88 -16.87 -5.88
N TYR A 41 9.33 -16.11 -4.88
CA TYR A 41 8.65 -15.98 -3.60
C TYR A 41 7.24 -15.42 -3.78
N LEU A 42 7.09 -14.31 -4.51
CA LEU A 42 5.80 -13.70 -4.75
C LEU A 42 4.85 -14.66 -5.49
N ASP A 43 5.32 -15.35 -6.54
CA ASP A 43 4.51 -16.35 -7.26
C ASP A 43 4.11 -17.52 -6.39
N GLN A 44 5.01 -18.01 -5.54
CA GLN A 44 4.68 -19.06 -4.59
C GLN A 44 3.59 -18.61 -3.61
N ARG A 45 3.68 -17.38 -3.08
CA ARG A 45 2.72 -16.85 -2.12
C ARG A 45 1.34 -16.61 -2.73
N GLU A 46 1.28 -16.07 -3.95
CA GLU A 46 0.00 -15.89 -4.64
C GLU A 46 -0.59 -17.22 -5.10
N GLY A 47 0.24 -18.15 -5.61
CA GLY A 47 -0.21 -19.49 -5.96
C GLY A 47 -0.83 -20.23 -4.77
N TRP A 48 -0.18 -20.15 -3.60
CA TRP A 48 -0.73 -20.68 -2.35
C TRP A 48 -2.05 -20.01 -1.96
N TRP A 49 -2.13 -18.68 -2.07
CA TRP A 49 -3.35 -17.94 -1.74
C TRP A 49 -4.53 -18.36 -2.63
N ALA A 50 -4.29 -18.47 -3.93
CA ALA A 50 -5.30 -18.85 -4.93
C ALA A 50 -5.85 -20.27 -4.73
N GLU A 51 -5.14 -21.13 -4.01
CA GLU A 51 -5.55 -22.51 -3.70
C GLU A 51 -6.01 -22.69 -2.25
N TRP A 52 -5.88 -21.65 -1.42
CA TRP A 52 -6.26 -21.72 -0.03
C TRP A 52 -7.80 -21.81 0.09
N PRO A 53 -8.38 -22.84 0.74
CA PRO A 53 -9.83 -23.02 0.79
C PRO A 53 -10.61 -21.83 1.37
N THR A 54 -10.00 -21.09 2.30
CA THR A 54 -10.60 -19.86 2.87
C THR A 54 -10.72 -18.73 1.84
N ALA A 55 -9.83 -18.70 0.84
CA ALA A 55 -9.88 -17.74 -0.25
C ALA A 55 -10.87 -18.16 -1.34
N SER A 56 -11.27 -19.43 -1.42
CA SER A 56 -12.21 -19.91 -2.44
C SER A 56 -13.55 -19.18 -2.37
N ARG A 57 -14.09 -18.90 -3.54
CA ARG A 57 -15.37 -18.24 -3.76
C ARG A 57 -16.16 -19.03 -4.80
N ASP A 58 -17.40 -18.64 -4.96
CA ASP A 58 -18.31 -19.19 -5.94
C ASP A 58 -17.76 -19.06 -7.37
N HIS A 59 -18.33 -19.82 -8.31
CA HIS A 59 -17.90 -19.82 -9.72
C HIS A 59 -16.41 -20.14 -9.91
N GLU A 60 -15.83 -20.97 -9.03
CA GLU A 60 -14.41 -21.37 -9.07
C GLU A 60 -13.46 -20.15 -9.06
N THR A 61 -13.88 -19.11 -8.34
CA THR A 61 -13.08 -17.90 -8.16
C THR A 61 -12.48 -17.88 -6.76
N PHE A 62 -11.65 -16.88 -6.47
CA PHE A 62 -11.11 -16.64 -5.14
C PHE A 62 -11.09 -15.16 -4.79
N CYS A 63 -11.14 -14.90 -3.48
CA CYS A 63 -11.02 -13.56 -2.91
C CYS A 63 -9.64 -12.99 -3.22
N VAL A 64 -9.61 -11.80 -3.81
CA VAL A 64 -8.39 -11.03 -3.97
C VAL A 64 -8.08 -10.35 -2.65
N SER A 65 -7.05 -10.82 -1.95
CA SER A 65 -6.57 -10.19 -0.72
C SER A 65 -6.10 -8.77 -0.97
N CYS A 66 -6.71 -7.80 -0.28
CA CYS A 66 -6.25 -6.42 -0.21
C CYS A 66 -4.81 -6.30 0.33
N HIS A 67 -4.37 -7.23 1.18
CA HIS A 67 -3.08 -7.15 1.88
C HIS A 67 -1.94 -7.89 1.18
N THR A 68 -2.24 -8.89 0.36
CA THR A 68 -1.23 -9.76 -0.27
C THR A 68 -1.38 -9.86 -1.78
N ALA A 69 -2.59 -10.09 -2.29
CA ALA A 69 -2.83 -10.29 -3.72
C ALA A 69 -2.80 -8.96 -4.49
N VAL A 70 -3.32 -7.86 -3.93
CA VAL A 70 -3.22 -6.53 -4.54
C VAL A 70 -1.76 -6.05 -4.63
N PRO A 71 -0.96 -6.09 -3.55
CA PRO A 71 0.47 -5.80 -3.65
C PRO A 71 1.20 -6.70 -4.65
N TYR A 72 0.87 -8.01 -4.70
CA TYR A 72 1.40 -8.93 -5.71
C TYR A 72 1.07 -8.44 -7.13
N ALA A 73 -0.21 -8.16 -7.42
CA ALA A 73 -0.67 -7.73 -8.73
C ALA A 73 0.03 -6.47 -9.24
N LEU A 74 0.35 -5.55 -8.34
CA LEU A 74 1.04 -4.29 -8.66
C LEU A 74 2.55 -4.46 -8.78
N ALA A 75 3.16 -5.28 -7.92
CA ALA A 75 4.60 -5.46 -7.87
C ALA A 75 5.12 -6.38 -8.99
N ARG A 76 4.39 -7.45 -9.30
CA ARG A 76 4.87 -8.49 -10.22
C ARG A 76 5.17 -7.98 -11.61
N PRO A 77 4.34 -7.13 -12.23
CA PRO A 77 4.68 -6.61 -13.53
C PRO A 77 5.78 -5.57 -13.50
N ALA A 78 5.97 -4.84 -12.39
CA ALA A 78 7.10 -3.92 -12.23
C ALA A 78 8.44 -4.69 -12.15
N LEU A 79 8.44 -5.87 -11.52
CA LEU A 79 9.58 -6.78 -11.52
C LEU A 79 9.81 -7.39 -12.91
N GLY A 80 8.72 -7.69 -13.65
CA GLY A 80 8.73 -8.22 -15.01
C GLY A 80 9.13 -7.21 -16.10
N ALA A 81 8.78 -5.93 -15.98
CA ALA A 81 9.20 -4.87 -16.92
C ALA A 81 10.73 -4.68 -16.92
N ALA A 82 11.37 -4.96 -15.78
CA ALA A 82 12.82 -5.03 -15.67
C ALA A 82 13.43 -6.32 -16.29
N LEU A 83 12.58 -7.23 -16.79
CA LEU A 83 12.83 -8.45 -17.55
C LEU A 83 12.08 -8.36 -18.90
N ALA A 84 12.39 -7.32 -19.69
CA ALA A 84 11.62 -6.88 -20.87
C ALA A 84 11.08 -8.03 -21.76
N GLY A 85 9.78 -7.98 -22.09
CA GLY A 85 9.14 -8.81 -23.11
C GLY A 85 8.59 -10.16 -22.65
N ARG A 86 8.60 -10.46 -21.35
CA ARG A 86 8.07 -11.74 -20.84
C ARG A 86 6.55 -11.68 -20.63
N ALA A 87 5.85 -12.69 -21.12
CA ALA A 87 4.43 -12.91 -20.81
C ALA A 87 4.22 -13.07 -19.29
N PRO A 88 3.02 -12.76 -18.76
CA PRO A 88 2.68 -13.04 -17.37
C PRO A 88 3.00 -14.49 -16.99
N SER A 89 3.48 -14.72 -15.76
CA SER A 89 3.63 -16.09 -15.27
C SER A 89 2.28 -16.79 -15.17
N ALA A 90 2.26 -18.13 -15.07
CA ALA A 90 1.02 -18.88 -14.89
C ALA A 90 0.24 -18.42 -13.64
N ILE A 91 0.94 -17.96 -12.60
CA ILE A 91 0.31 -17.43 -11.37
C ILE A 91 -0.27 -16.04 -11.62
N GLU A 92 0.47 -15.15 -12.31
CA GLU A 92 -0.05 -13.84 -12.71
C GLU A 92 -1.30 -14.00 -13.58
N GLN A 93 -1.28 -14.92 -14.54
CA GLN A 93 -2.43 -15.22 -15.40
C GLN A 93 -3.61 -15.77 -14.60
N LYS A 94 -3.39 -16.69 -13.66
CA LYS A 94 -4.44 -17.23 -12.78
C LYS A 94 -5.14 -16.12 -11.98
N LEU A 95 -4.41 -15.14 -11.47
CA LEU A 95 -4.98 -13.97 -10.80
C LEU A 95 -5.80 -13.09 -11.76
N LEU A 96 -5.27 -12.81 -12.96
CA LEU A 96 -5.97 -12.01 -13.96
C LEU A 96 -7.25 -12.68 -14.47
N ASP A 97 -7.22 -14.00 -14.65
CA ASP A 97 -8.39 -14.79 -15.05
C ASP A 97 -9.45 -14.79 -13.95
N ASN A 98 -9.03 -14.93 -12.69
CA ASN A 98 -9.92 -14.81 -11.53
C ASN A 98 -10.63 -13.44 -11.48
N VAL A 99 -9.85 -12.35 -11.55
CA VAL A 99 -10.39 -10.97 -11.54
C VAL A 99 -11.31 -10.76 -12.73
N THR A 100 -10.90 -11.18 -13.93
CA THR A 100 -11.71 -11.05 -15.14
C THR A 100 -13.02 -11.82 -15.03
N LYS A 101 -12.99 -13.07 -14.56
CA LYS A 101 -14.19 -13.90 -14.39
C LYS A 101 -15.19 -13.22 -13.46
N ARG A 102 -14.73 -12.70 -12.31
CA ARG A 102 -15.60 -12.00 -11.36
C ARG A 102 -16.14 -10.67 -11.88
N VAL A 103 -15.33 -9.91 -12.62
CA VAL A 103 -15.78 -8.67 -13.30
C VAL A 103 -16.87 -8.96 -14.32
N ARG A 104 -16.75 -10.04 -15.10
CA ARG A 104 -17.72 -10.40 -16.14
C ARG A 104 -19.00 -11.01 -15.58
N LEU A 105 -18.87 -11.82 -14.54
CA LEU A 105 -20.00 -12.43 -13.84
C LEU A 105 -20.51 -11.54 -12.69
N TRP A 106 -20.32 -10.22 -12.74
CA TRP A 106 -20.53 -9.31 -11.60
C TRP A 106 -21.90 -9.44 -10.91
N LYS A 107 -22.95 -9.66 -11.72
CA LYS A 107 -24.35 -9.82 -11.26
C LYS A 107 -24.66 -11.23 -10.74
N GLU A 108 -23.80 -12.20 -11.02
CA GLU A 108 -23.98 -13.62 -10.74
C GLU A 108 -23.11 -14.09 -9.57
N VAL A 109 -21.89 -13.54 -9.44
CA VAL A 109 -21.00 -13.89 -8.34
C VAL A 109 -21.52 -13.35 -7.02
N ASP A 110 -21.28 -14.05 -5.91
CA ASP A 110 -21.54 -13.56 -4.56
C ASP A 110 -20.49 -12.53 -4.10
N PRO A 111 -20.80 -11.61 -3.16
CA PRO A 111 -19.75 -10.82 -2.51
C PRO A 111 -18.78 -11.73 -1.75
N PHE A 112 -17.51 -11.31 -1.62
CA PHE A 112 -16.51 -12.08 -0.87
C PHE A 112 -16.88 -12.33 0.59
N TYR A 113 -17.62 -11.41 1.20
CA TYR A 113 -18.13 -11.49 2.56
C TYR A 113 -19.63 -11.19 2.53
N LYS A 114 -20.44 -12.07 3.13
CA LYS A 114 -21.91 -11.92 3.21
C LYS A 114 -22.35 -11.49 4.61
N ASP A 115 -23.46 -10.76 4.69
CA ASP A 115 -23.97 -10.22 5.94
C ASP A 115 -24.30 -11.32 6.96
N GLU A 116 -24.85 -12.44 6.50
CA GLU A 116 -25.29 -13.54 7.37
C GLU A 116 -24.15 -14.16 8.18
N LYS A 117 -22.92 -14.10 7.63
CA LYS A 117 -21.73 -14.68 8.26
C LYS A 117 -20.84 -13.66 8.94
N TYR A 118 -20.76 -12.44 8.41
CA TYR A 118 -19.75 -11.46 8.80
C TYR A 118 -20.33 -10.22 9.51
N GLY A 119 -21.67 -10.09 9.57
CA GLY A 119 -22.36 -8.97 10.20
C GLY A 119 -22.92 -7.98 9.19
N ALA A 120 -23.76 -7.06 9.68
CA ALA A 120 -24.46 -6.10 8.84
C ALA A 120 -23.51 -5.26 7.96
N ASN A 121 -23.96 -4.98 6.73
CA ASN A 121 -23.26 -4.17 5.71
C ASN A 121 -22.03 -4.82 5.05
N LYS A 122 -21.58 -5.99 5.49
CA LYS A 122 -20.36 -6.64 4.95
C LYS A 122 -20.47 -7.01 3.47
N ALA A 123 -21.66 -7.36 2.98
CA ALA A 123 -21.93 -7.60 1.58
C ALA A 123 -21.69 -6.32 0.75
N VAL A 124 -22.19 -5.18 1.22
CA VAL A 124 -22.05 -3.90 0.52
C VAL A 124 -20.59 -3.42 0.57
N GLU A 125 -19.95 -3.48 1.74
CA GLU A 125 -18.53 -3.18 1.91
C GLU A 125 -17.63 -4.07 1.05
N SER A 126 -17.93 -5.37 1.00
CA SER A 126 -17.22 -6.34 0.17
C SER A 126 -17.34 -6.00 -1.31
N ARG A 127 -18.53 -5.58 -1.78
CA ARG A 127 -18.72 -5.20 -3.19
C ARG A 127 -17.97 -3.93 -3.56
N GLY A 128 -18.03 -2.90 -2.71
CA GLY A 128 -17.30 -1.66 -2.96
C GLY A 128 -15.79 -1.89 -2.99
N THR A 129 -15.27 -2.65 -2.04
CA THR A 129 -13.85 -3.04 -1.99
C THR A 129 -13.45 -3.82 -3.24
N GLU A 130 -14.17 -4.90 -3.57
CA GLU A 130 -13.88 -5.74 -4.72
C GLU A 130 -13.87 -4.94 -6.02
N ALA A 131 -14.84 -4.05 -6.23
CA ALA A 131 -14.96 -3.28 -7.47
C ALA A 131 -13.76 -2.33 -7.67
N VAL A 132 -13.33 -1.64 -6.61
CA VAL A 132 -12.15 -0.76 -6.64
C VAL A 132 -10.87 -1.57 -6.90
N LEU A 133 -10.69 -2.70 -6.22
CA LEU A 133 -9.50 -3.53 -6.37
C LEU A 133 -9.42 -4.16 -7.77
N ASN A 134 -10.54 -4.62 -8.32
CA ASN A 134 -10.60 -5.16 -9.69
C ASN A 134 -10.22 -4.10 -10.73
N ALA A 135 -10.74 -2.87 -10.58
CA ALA A 135 -10.39 -1.76 -11.46
C ALA A 135 -8.90 -1.40 -11.34
N LEU A 136 -8.35 -1.35 -10.13
CA LEU A 136 -6.92 -1.09 -9.89
C LEU A 136 -6.03 -2.15 -10.55
N ILE A 137 -6.33 -3.43 -10.35
CA ILE A 137 -5.55 -4.53 -10.92
C ILE A 137 -5.59 -4.46 -12.45
N LEU A 138 -6.77 -4.45 -13.06
CA LEU A 138 -6.88 -4.50 -14.52
C LEU A 138 -6.37 -3.22 -15.21
N SER A 139 -6.51 -2.06 -14.57
CA SER A 139 -5.92 -0.80 -15.09
C SER A 139 -4.39 -0.82 -15.02
N SER A 140 -3.80 -1.39 -13.95
CA SER A 140 -2.35 -1.50 -13.82
C SER A 140 -1.69 -2.39 -14.89
N TYR A 141 -2.38 -3.45 -15.32
CA TYR A 141 -1.94 -4.29 -16.42
C TYR A 141 -2.21 -3.63 -17.78
N SER A 142 -3.37 -2.98 -17.94
CA SER A 142 -3.70 -2.21 -19.15
C SER A 142 -2.64 -1.12 -19.41
N ALA A 143 -2.16 -0.44 -18.36
CA ALA A 143 -1.12 0.58 -18.43
C ALA A 143 0.19 0.08 -19.05
N GLN A 144 0.55 -1.19 -18.86
CA GLN A 144 1.77 -1.75 -19.46
C GLN A 144 1.63 -1.99 -20.95
N SER A 145 0.44 -2.41 -21.39
CA SER A 145 0.14 -2.57 -22.81
C SER A 145 -0.13 -1.24 -23.52
N GLY A 146 -0.32 -0.16 -22.76
CA GLY A 146 -0.72 1.15 -23.28
C GLY A 146 -2.16 1.20 -23.80
N ARG A 147 -2.98 0.15 -23.58
CA ARG A 147 -4.35 0.05 -24.09
C ARG A 147 -5.31 -0.40 -23.00
N LEU A 148 -6.48 0.23 -22.92
CA LEU A 148 -7.53 -0.10 -21.98
C LEU A 148 -8.31 -1.31 -22.51
N SER A 149 -8.19 -2.45 -21.82
CA SER A 149 -8.93 -3.65 -22.19
C SER A 149 -10.42 -3.52 -21.89
N ASP A 150 -11.26 -4.31 -22.59
CA ASP A 150 -12.70 -4.36 -22.31
C ASP A 150 -12.99 -4.87 -20.90
N ASN A 151 -12.12 -5.73 -20.35
CA ASN A 151 -12.23 -6.20 -18.98
C ASN A 151 -11.96 -5.07 -17.99
N ALA A 152 -10.94 -4.24 -18.25
CA ALA A 152 -10.66 -3.06 -17.42
C ALA A 152 -11.79 -2.03 -17.50
N ARG A 153 -12.38 -1.82 -18.69
CA ARG A 153 -13.56 -0.96 -18.86
C ARG A 153 -14.75 -1.46 -18.05
N ALA A 154 -15.08 -2.75 -18.16
CA ALA A 154 -16.15 -3.36 -17.37
C ALA A 154 -15.89 -3.28 -15.85
N ALA A 155 -14.63 -3.41 -15.42
CA ALA A 155 -14.28 -3.25 -14.01
C ALA A 155 -14.50 -1.80 -13.52
N PHE A 156 -14.17 -0.81 -14.35
CA PHE A 156 -14.52 0.57 -14.03
C PHE A 156 -16.03 0.81 -14.00
N ASP A 157 -16.80 0.22 -14.93
CA ASP A 157 -18.26 0.35 -14.93
C ASP A 157 -18.86 -0.19 -13.62
N ASN A 158 -18.40 -1.36 -13.17
CA ASN A 158 -18.79 -1.94 -11.89
C ASN A 158 -18.38 -1.05 -10.71
N MET A 159 -17.16 -0.50 -10.73
CA MET A 159 -16.67 0.42 -9.70
C MET A 159 -17.52 1.69 -9.64
N TRP A 160 -17.70 2.40 -10.75
CA TRP A 160 -18.47 3.64 -10.80
C TRP A 160 -19.93 3.44 -10.40
N ALA A 161 -20.53 2.28 -10.70
CA ALA A 161 -21.89 1.96 -10.26
C ALA A 161 -22.06 1.94 -8.73
N LEU A 162 -20.98 1.74 -7.97
CA LEU A 162 -20.98 1.70 -6.50
C LEU A 162 -20.46 2.97 -5.83
N GLU A 163 -20.09 4.00 -6.60
CA GLU A 163 -19.69 5.27 -6.04
C GLU A 163 -20.85 5.91 -5.27
N ARG A 164 -20.59 6.36 -4.04
CA ARG A 164 -21.59 7.05 -3.23
C ARG A 164 -21.95 8.38 -3.87
N ALA A 165 -23.23 8.56 -4.23
CA ALA A 165 -23.71 9.75 -4.92
C ALA A 165 -24.03 10.95 -3.99
N SER A 166 -24.17 10.71 -2.68
CA SER A 166 -24.60 11.72 -1.70
C SER A 166 -23.99 11.52 -0.31
N GLY A 167 -24.22 12.49 0.59
CA GLY A 167 -23.72 12.50 1.96
C GLY A 167 -22.23 12.84 2.07
N ASP A 168 -21.70 12.77 3.30
CA ASP A 168 -20.30 13.14 3.61
C ASP A 168 -19.28 12.27 2.88
N LYS A 169 -19.70 11.06 2.49
CA LYS A 169 -18.92 10.07 1.75
C LYS A 169 -19.14 10.12 0.24
N LYS A 170 -19.85 11.13 -0.28
CA LYS A 170 -20.00 11.33 -1.73
C LYS A 170 -18.64 11.34 -2.41
N GLY A 171 -18.46 10.53 -3.46
CA GLY A 171 -17.19 10.36 -4.18
C GLY A 171 -16.29 9.23 -3.65
N ALA A 172 -16.74 8.46 -2.66
CA ALA A 172 -16.07 7.28 -2.15
C ALA A 172 -16.89 6.00 -2.42
N TRP A 173 -16.35 4.86 -1.99
CA TRP A 173 -17.00 3.55 -2.06
C TRP A 173 -17.20 2.98 -0.65
N PRO A 174 -18.24 2.17 -0.42
CA PRO A 174 -18.28 1.28 0.73
C PRO A 174 -16.99 0.45 0.77
N TRP A 175 -16.42 0.26 1.95
CA TRP A 175 -15.13 -0.40 2.12
C TRP A 175 -15.16 -1.35 3.31
N LEU A 176 -14.47 -2.49 3.19
CA LEU A 176 -14.39 -3.48 4.26
C LEU A 176 -13.78 -2.87 5.51
N GLU A 177 -14.47 -3.04 6.63
CA GLU A 177 -13.99 -2.65 7.96
C GLU A 177 -13.96 -3.89 8.86
N PHE A 178 -12.79 -4.43 9.14
CA PHE A 178 -12.63 -5.58 10.05
C PHE A 178 -11.77 -5.20 11.27
N GLN A 179 -11.56 -3.90 11.50
CA GLN A 179 -10.63 -3.36 12.49
C GLN A 179 -9.19 -3.87 12.26
N ASN A 180 -8.86 -4.21 11.01
CA ASN A 180 -7.52 -4.62 10.59
C ASN A 180 -6.80 -3.41 9.99
N GLU A 181 -6.24 -2.59 10.85
CA GLU A 181 -5.45 -1.44 10.41
C GLU A 181 -4.21 -1.88 9.60
N PRO A 182 -3.79 -1.09 8.59
CA PRO A 182 -4.40 0.16 8.13
C PRO A 182 -5.48 0.02 7.03
N TRP A 183 -5.73 -1.18 6.52
CA TRP A 183 -6.48 -1.36 5.27
C TRP A 183 -7.98 -1.52 5.45
N GLU A 184 -8.43 -1.97 6.63
CA GLU A 184 -9.83 -2.24 6.95
C GLU A 184 -10.20 -1.56 8.28
N ALA A 185 -9.76 -0.32 8.42
CA ALA A 185 -9.99 0.57 9.57
C ALA A 185 -11.21 1.49 9.33
N ASN A 186 -11.59 2.24 10.37
CA ASN A 186 -12.73 3.18 10.31
C ASN A 186 -12.55 4.32 9.29
N ASP A 187 -11.31 4.63 8.88
CA ASP A 187 -10.97 5.64 7.89
C ASP A 187 -10.68 5.05 6.50
N SER A 188 -10.80 3.73 6.31
CA SER A 188 -10.36 3.04 5.09
C SER A 188 -11.23 3.24 3.85
N GLU A 189 -12.42 3.82 3.96
CA GLU A 189 -13.12 4.34 2.77
C GLU A 189 -12.27 5.38 2.02
N PHE A 190 -11.46 6.17 2.76
CA PHE A 190 -10.52 7.11 2.15
C PHE A 190 -9.36 6.39 1.45
N TYR A 191 -8.86 5.32 2.04
CA TYR A 191 -7.88 4.42 1.42
C TYR A 191 -8.40 3.88 0.08
N GLY A 192 -9.62 3.32 0.08
CA GLY A 192 -10.29 2.82 -1.12
C GLY A 192 -10.49 3.90 -2.19
N ALA A 193 -10.94 5.10 -1.80
CA ALA A 193 -11.06 6.22 -2.73
C ALA A 193 -9.71 6.63 -3.34
N CYS A 194 -8.62 6.60 -2.57
CA CYS A 194 -7.28 6.84 -3.13
C CYS A 194 -6.88 5.75 -4.13
N LEU A 195 -7.18 4.47 -3.86
CA LEU A 195 -6.91 3.38 -4.80
C LEU A 195 -7.73 3.50 -6.09
N ALA A 196 -8.99 3.93 -6.02
CA ALA A 196 -9.78 4.24 -7.20
C ALA A 196 -9.15 5.38 -8.02
N ALA A 197 -8.68 6.44 -7.36
CA ALA A 197 -7.96 7.54 -8.01
C ALA A 197 -6.64 7.08 -8.67
N VAL A 198 -5.92 6.14 -8.05
CA VAL A 198 -4.75 5.49 -8.66
C VAL A 198 -5.16 4.71 -9.91
N ALA A 199 -6.19 3.85 -9.82
CA ALA A 199 -6.67 3.04 -10.94
C ALA A 199 -7.01 3.91 -12.16
N VAL A 200 -7.79 4.96 -11.92
CA VAL A 200 -8.20 5.95 -12.93
C VAL A 200 -6.98 6.71 -13.49
N GLY A 201 -6.00 7.05 -12.64
CA GLY A 201 -4.76 7.70 -13.05
C GLY A 201 -3.83 6.82 -13.89
N MET A 202 -3.87 5.50 -13.69
CA MET A 202 -3.10 4.51 -14.46
C MET A 202 -3.77 4.11 -15.77
N ALA A 203 -5.09 4.29 -15.89
CA ALA A 203 -5.83 3.88 -17.08
C ALA A 203 -5.31 4.57 -18.35
N PRO A 204 -4.93 3.79 -19.40
CA PRO A 204 -4.44 4.34 -20.67
C PRO A 204 -5.58 4.88 -21.55
N ASP A 205 -5.29 5.15 -22.83
CA ASP A 205 -6.25 5.64 -23.83
C ASP A 205 -7.01 6.91 -23.45
N ASN A 206 -6.38 7.78 -22.65
CA ASN A 206 -6.99 8.99 -22.12
C ASN A 206 -8.33 8.72 -21.40
N TYR A 207 -8.48 7.56 -20.74
CA TYR A 207 -9.72 7.16 -20.10
C TYR A 207 -10.32 8.24 -19.17
N ARG A 208 -9.46 9.00 -18.46
CA ARG A 208 -9.86 10.12 -17.60
C ARG A 208 -10.56 11.27 -18.31
N SER A 209 -10.41 11.38 -19.63
CA SER A 209 -11.05 12.41 -20.45
C SER A 209 -12.41 11.99 -20.97
N SER A 210 -12.88 10.77 -20.65
CA SER A 210 -14.20 10.29 -21.08
C SER A 210 -15.31 11.19 -20.49
N PRO A 211 -16.21 11.76 -21.31
CA PRO A 211 -17.24 12.67 -20.82
C PRO A 211 -18.16 12.06 -19.76
N GLU A 212 -18.42 10.77 -19.85
CA GLU A 212 -19.40 10.03 -19.04
C GLU A 212 -19.00 9.89 -17.57
N ILE A 213 -17.72 10.10 -17.25
CA ILE A 213 -17.20 9.96 -15.89
C ILE A 213 -16.81 11.30 -15.25
N GLN A 214 -16.96 12.44 -15.94
CA GLN A 214 -16.44 13.72 -15.43
C GLN A 214 -17.05 14.14 -14.08
N ASP A 215 -18.36 13.97 -13.91
CA ASP A 215 -19.03 14.29 -12.64
C ASP A 215 -18.54 13.41 -11.49
N ARG A 216 -18.29 12.13 -11.78
CA ARG A 216 -17.75 11.14 -10.84
C ARG A 216 -16.32 11.47 -10.44
N LEU A 217 -15.49 11.85 -11.43
CA LEU A 217 -14.14 12.33 -11.18
C LEU A 217 -14.14 13.60 -10.31
N SER A 218 -15.09 14.52 -10.52
CA SER A 218 -15.23 15.69 -9.67
C SER A 218 -15.57 15.30 -8.24
N ALA A 219 -16.56 14.43 -8.05
CA ALA A 219 -16.97 13.96 -6.73
C ALA A 219 -15.82 13.28 -5.96
N LEU A 220 -15.08 12.38 -6.64
CA LEU A 220 -13.90 11.73 -6.08
C LEU A 220 -12.81 12.73 -5.68
N ARG A 221 -12.50 13.70 -6.56
CA ARG A 221 -11.50 14.75 -6.28
C ARG A 221 -11.91 15.58 -5.08
N ASP A 222 -13.18 15.98 -5.00
CA ASP A 222 -13.70 16.82 -3.93
C ASP A 222 -13.69 16.07 -2.59
N PHE A 223 -14.05 14.79 -2.59
CA PHE A 223 -13.92 13.92 -1.42
C PHE A 223 -12.47 13.84 -0.91
N LEU A 224 -11.54 13.49 -1.80
CA LEU A 224 -10.14 13.31 -1.44
C LEU A 224 -9.50 14.60 -0.94
N ARG A 225 -9.81 15.74 -1.56
CA ARG A 225 -9.31 17.05 -1.11
C ARG A 225 -9.89 17.43 0.25
N ARG A 226 -11.20 17.32 0.43
CA ARG A 226 -11.91 17.72 1.65
C ARG A 226 -11.47 16.92 2.87
N GLU A 227 -11.31 15.61 2.73
CA GLU A 227 -11.01 14.74 3.88
C GLU A 227 -9.51 14.57 4.14
N SER A 228 -8.63 14.93 3.20
CA SER A 228 -7.17 14.67 3.23
C SER A 228 -6.45 15.00 4.55
N LEU A 229 -6.73 16.15 5.16
CA LEU A 229 -5.99 16.63 6.34
C LEU A 229 -6.33 15.87 7.62
N LYS A 230 -7.48 15.20 7.66
CA LYS A 230 -7.94 14.42 8.82
C LYS A 230 -7.42 12.97 8.80
N GLN A 231 -6.76 12.59 7.71
CA GLN A 231 -6.39 11.20 7.45
C GLN A 231 -5.15 10.77 8.19
N SER A 232 -5.11 9.47 8.52
CA SER A 232 -3.92 8.80 9.02
C SER A 232 -2.72 8.98 8.07
N PRO A 233 -1.47 8.89 8.58
CA PRO A 233 -0.28 9.05 7.74
C PRO A 233 -0.23 8.09 6.55
N ILE A 234 -0.70 6.86 6.71
CA ILE A 234 -0.77 5.86 5.64
C ILE A 234 -1.72 6.30 4.53
N ASN A 235 -2.93 6.76 4.86
CA ASN A 235 -3.90 7.28 3.88
C ASN A 235 -3.36 8.51 3.13
N ARG A 236 -2.60 9.36 3.82
CA ARG A 236 -1.91 10.51 3.17
C ARG A 236 -0.83 10.05 2.19
N VAL A 237 -0.09 8.99 2.49
CA VAL A 237 0.89 8.41 1.54
C VAL A 237 0.18 7.86 0.29
N VAL A 238 -0.95 7.17 0.46
CA VAL A 238 -1.71 6.63 -0.67
C VAL A 238 -2.35 7.75 -1.49
N LEU A 239 -2.80 8.84 -0.86
CA LEU A 239 -3.24 10.06 -1.56
C LEU A 239 -2.12 10.70 -2.38
N LEU A 240 -0.89 10.75 -1.85
CA LEU A 240 0.27 11.26 -2.60
C LEU A 240 0.58 10.38 -3.81
N TRP A 241 0.43 9.06 -3.68
CA TRP A 241 0.54 8.15 -4.81
C TRP A 241 -0.56 8.39 -5.85
N ALA A 242 -1.81 8.56 -5.43
CA ALA A 242 -2.91 8.92 -6.32
C ALA A 242 -2.62 10.25 -7.06
N SER A 243 -2.10 11.25 -6.35
CA SER A 243 -1.72 12.55 -6.93
C SER A 243 -0.61 12.45 -7.97
N ALA A 244 0.32 11.50 -7.79
CA ALA A 244 1.36 11.22 -8.77
C ALA A 244 0.81 10.55 -10.05
N LYS A 245 -0.26 9.77 -9.95
CA LYS A 245 -0.92 9.11 -11.10
C LYS A 245 -1.97 9.98 -11.77
N TRP A 246 -2.58 10.91 -11.03
CA TRP A 246 -3.58 11.84 -11.54
C TRP A 246 -3.13 13.29 -11.38
N PRO A 247 -2.42 13.84 -12.38
CA PRO A 247 -2.08 15.26 -12.40
C PRO A 247 -3.32 16.13 -12.23
N GLY A 248 -3.26 17.07 -11.28
CA GLY A 248 -4.38 17.95 -10.92
C GLY A 248 -5.31 17.39 -9.84
N LEU A 249 -5.10 16.17 -9.34
CA LEU A 249 -5.87 15.65 -8.19
C LEU A 249 -5.71 16.55 -6.96
N LEU A 250 -4.47 16.90 -6.60
CA LEU A 250 -4.18 17.88 -5.55
C LEU A 250 -3.57 19.14 -6.16
N ALA A 251 -3.93 20.31 -5.61
CA ALA A 251 -3.17 21.53 -5.84
C ALA A 251 -1.74 21.38 -5.26
N PRO A 252 -0.72 22.08 -5.81
CA PRO A 252 0.64 22.03 -5.30
C PRO A 252 0.75 22.25 -3.79
N GLU A 253 0.01 23.23 -3.26
CA GLU A 253 0.01 23.60 -1.84
C GLU A 253 -0.56 22.47 -0.98
N GLN A 254 -1.68 21.88 -1.41
CA GLN A 254 -2.32 20.75 -0.72
C GLN A 254 -1.41 19.52 -0.71
N ARG A 255 -0.65 19.31 -1.80
CA ARG A 255 0.33 18.22 -1.87
C ARG A 255 1.47 18.41 -0.87
N GLU A 256 1.99 19.63 -0.72
CA GLU A 256 3.01 19.92 0.29
C GLU A 256 2.46 19.78 1.72
N GLU A 257 1.23 20.21 1.97
CA GLU A 257 0.58 20.02 3.27
C GLU A 257 0.36 18.53 3.59
N THR A 258 -0.05 17.74 2.59
CA THR A 258 -0.25 16.29 2.70
C THR A 258 1.04 15.55 3.05
N LYS A 259 2.20 15.98 2.55
CA LYS A 259 3.52 15.44 2.96
C LYS A 259 3.81 15.68 4.45
N GLY A 260 3.21 16.72 5.03
CA GLY A 260 3.46 17.16 6.39
C GLY A 260 4.74 17.99 6.48
N ARG A 261 4.71 19.07 7.27
CA ARG A 261 5.94 19.79 7.64
C ARG A 261 6.78 18.90 8.58
N HIS A 262 7.76 18.20 8.04
CA HIS A 262 8.82 17.54 8.83
C HIS A 262 9.79 18.52 9.52
N THR A 263 9.43 19.80 9.69
CA THR A 263 10.40 20.86 10.05
C THR A 263 10.13 21.65 11.34
N SER A 264 9.03 21.44 12.06
CA SER A 264 8.77 22.22 13.29
C SER A 264 9.13 21.51 14.61
N GLY A 265 9.26 20.18 14.64
CA GLY A 265 9.47 19.43 15.90
C GLY A 265 10.93 19.21 16.32
N ILE A 266 11.91 19.35 15.41
CA ILE A 266 13.32 19.02 15.69
C ILE A 266 14.09 20.21 16.28
N LYS A 267 13.70 21.46 15.96
CA LYS A 267 14.38 22.64 16.53
C LYS A 267 13.97 22.95 17.97
N GLU A 268 12.73 22.65 18.37
CA GLU A 268 12.25 22.99 19.73
C GLU A 268 12.73 22.03 20.83
N ARG A 269 13.20 20.83 20.47
CA ARG A 269 13.70 19.86 21.46
C ARG A 269 15.17 20.10 21.82
N ARG A 270 15.89 20.93 21.04
CA ARG A 270 17.30 21.28 21.30
C ARG A 270 17.47 22.52 22.19
N LEU A 271 16.40 23.28 22.46
CA LEU A 271 16.43 24.47 23.33
C LEU A 271 15.91 24.23 24.75
N ARG A 272 15.35 23.04 25.05
CA ARG A 272 14.81 22.66 26.38
C ARG A 272 15.79 21.85 27.26
N HIS A 273 17.06 21.79 26.88
CA HIS A 273 18.13 21.19 27.70
C HIS A 273 19.30 22.16 27.83
N ARG A 274 19.05 23.30 28.48
CA ARG A 274 20.07 23.97 29.29
C ARG A 274 19.65 23.80 30.75
N PRO A 275 20.41 23.06 31.57
CA PRO A 275 20.21 23.11 33.01
C PRO A 275 20.57 24.53 33.46
N GLY A 276 19.62 25.22 34.08
CA GLY A 276 19.92 26.43 34.84
C GLY A 276 20.72 26.04 36.08
N HIS A 277 21.95 26.50 36.16
CA HIS A 277 22.63 26.66 37.44
C HIS A 277 22.11 27.94 38.10
N ALA A 278 21.19 27.77 39.06
CA ALA A 278 21.19 28.54 40.30
C ALA A 278 22.10 27.76 41.28
N GLY A 279 22.98 28.32 42.10
CA GLY A 279 23.29 29.69 42.49
C GLY A 279 23.94 29.57 43.86
N ALA A 280 25.11 30.19 44.07
CA ALA A 280 25.76 30.57 45.33
C ALA A 280 27.18 31.05 45.01
#